data_AF-A0A954ZZZ8-F1
#
_entry.id   AF-A0A954ZZZ8-F1
#
_cell.length_a   1.000
_cell.length_b   1.000
_cell.length_c   1.000
_cell.angle_alpha   90.00
_cell.angle_beta   90.00
_cell.angle_gamma   90.00
#
_symmetry.space_group_name_H-M   'P 1'
#
loop_
_entity.id
_entity.type
_entity.pdbx_description
1 polymer ?
#
loop_
_entity_poly.entity_id
_entity_poly.type
_entity_poly.pdbx_seq_one_letter_code
_entity_poly.pdbx_strand_id
1 'polypeptide(L)'
;MAAPARNKWWHDVVSVDSVKLENGTHLLWGDRVQILEEDSATDRVKIFGRGTTGWVDRRVLGGEPLLELYFIDVGQGDGILVVTPEGHHLLIDGGHSRGRQPTGKSAADFVDWKFHKDYLHFNDRDNPDLNMIRIDAMIASHADADHYGGLEDLVDRETPGYQEELDSFGVSVEAFYHPGLCPQQEGTDKLGRKRDNHFYDLLEDRDSMLDAIKSNPDGEIKARGWWKDFLVHIAQQQRADGSPTLVKRLSRETEFLPGFSPDDDTTVTVRVLAPVTKQVDGAPGLKDLGNEGYNKNGHSVALRLDYGERRFLLTGDLNEKSHALIIDDYGDDFVSEWQSDVAKACHHGSHHADMNFMRGVGALATVFSSGDANTFDHPRAWVLAGAAISGRVVEDPNLPRLRAPLIYSTEVARSVDLGKIEQLRGYEDQQKYGVPSEDPVQTISGDATIAKWRLVFDHDSPAASAYPPIAGVRAVRGVVYGLVNVRTDGERVLFAVRNEGNKSWAGETLEPDDFQRAYRLVRSDLD
;
A
#
# COMPACT_ATOMS: atom_id res chain seq x y z
N MET A 1 -9.34 -11.79 20.66
CA MET A 1 -10.70 -11.23 20.76
C MET A 1 -10.69 -9.96 19.93
N ALA A 2 -11.34 -9.96 18.76
CA ALA A 2 -11.48 -8.75 17.95
C ALA A 2 -12.18 -7.67 18.81
N ALA A 3 -11.58 -6.48 18.90
CA ALA A 3 -12.18 -5.35 19.57
C ALA A 3 -13.50 -4.97 18.85
N PRO A 4 -14.53 -4.46 19.54
CA PRO A 4 -15.80 -4.15 18.91
C PRO A 4 -15.65 -3.14 17.76
N ALA A 5 -16.49 -3.30 16.74
CA ALA A 5 -16.54 -2.48 15.52
C ALA A 5 -16.34 -0.98 15.79
N ARG A 6 -15.46 -0.35 15.00
CA ARG A 6 -14.98 1.02 15.21
C ARG A 6 -15.78 2.07 14.43
N ASN A 7 -16.96 1.70 13.91
CA ASN A 7 -17.84 2.58 13.14
C ASN A 7 -18.47 3.74 13.93
N LYS A 8 -18.09 3.95 15.21
CA LYS A 8 -18.73 4.93 16.12
C LYS A 8 -18.57 6.39 15.72
N TRP A 9 -17.64 6.71 14.82
CA TRP A 9 -17.42 8.08 14.36
C TRP A 9 -18.39 8.52 13.27
N TRP A 10 -19.17 7.60 12.70
CA TRP A 10 -19.91 7.83 11.46
C TRP A 10 -21.40 7.70 11.67
N HIS A 11 -22.15 8.58 10.99
CA HIS A 11 -23.60 8.60 11.04
C HIS A 11 -24.22 7.90 9.83
N ASP A 12 -23.56 7.95 8.67
CA ASP A 12 -24.10 7.47 7.40
C ASP A 12 -22.96 7.14 6.41
N VAL A 13 -23.31 6.57 5.25
CA VAL A 13 -22.39 6.16 4.19
C VAL A 13 -22.91 6.59 2.82
N VAL A 14 -22.01 7.03 1.94
CA VAL A 14 -22.35 7.38 0.56
C VAL A 14 -22.75 6.13 -0.24
N SER A 15 -23.95 6.15 -0.84
CA SER A 15 -24.57 5.02 -1.54
C SER A 15 -24.37 5.03 -3.07
N VAL A 16 -23.81 6.11 -3.62
CA VAL A 16 -23.57 6.28 -5.06
C VAL A 16 -22.08 6.28 -5.39
N ASP A 17 -21.71 5.88 -6.61
CA ASP A 17 -20.33 5.76 -7.07
C ASP A 17 -19.47 7.01 -6.78
N SER A 18 -20.04 8.21 -6.97
CA SER A 18 -19.46 9.45 -6.45
C SER A 18 -20.47 10.59 -6.34
N VAL A 19 -20.20 11.53 -5.44
CA VAL A 19 -20.93 12.81 -5.32
C VAL A 19 -19.98 13.97 -5.09
N LYS A 20 -20.23 15.11 -5.74
CA LYS A 20 -19.41 16.31 -5.61
C LYS A 20 -20.02 17.29 -4.60
N LEU A 21 -19.23 17.70 -3.63
CA LEU A 21 -19.56 18.75 -2.67
C LEU A 21 -19.42 20.14 -3.31
N GLU A 22 -20.09 21.14 -2.73
CA GLU A 22 -20.08 22.53 -3.22
C GLU A 22 -18.68 23.15 -3.32
N ASN A 23 -17.77 22.74 -2.44
CA ASN A 23 -16.35 23.18 -2.43
C ASN A 23 -15.48 22.45 -3.47
N GLY A 24 -16.06 21.53 -4.25
CA GLY A 24 -15.38 20.78 -5.29
C GLY A 24 -14.78 19.44 -4.86
N THR A 25 -14.79 19.11 -3.56
CA THR A 25 -14.38 17.79 -3.07
C THR A 25 -15.37 16.72 -3.52
N HIS A 26 -14.85 15.56 -3.91
CA HIS A 26 -15.68 14.41 -4.26
C HIS A 26 -15.66 13.37 -3.14
N LEU A 27 -16.85 12.92 -2.76
CA LEU A 27 -17.02 11.67 -2.03
C LEU A 27 -17.21 10.52 -3.01
N LEU A 28 -16.75 9.35 -2.62
CA LEU A 28 -16.85 8.09 -3.36
C LEU A 28 -17.81 7.13 -2.64
N TRP A 29 -18.36 6.16 -3.38
CA TRP A 29 -19.17 5.09 -2.81
C TRP A 29 -18.49 4.42 -1.62
N GLY A 30 -19.19 4.30 -0.49
CA GLY A 30 -18.64 3.77 0.75
C GLY A 30 -17.93 4.79 1.63
N ASP A 31 -17.74 6.04 1.18
CA ASP A 31 -17.22 7.09 2.08
C ASP A 31 -18.17 7.26 3.27
N ARG A 32 -17.62 7.03 4.45
CA ARG A 32 -18.32 7.22 5.72
C ARG A 32 -18.38 8.73 6.03
N VAL A 33 -19.53 9.19 6.51
CA VAL A 33 -19.76 10.62 6.76
C VAL A 33 -20.39 10.88 8.13
N GLN A 34 -20.12 12.06 8.67
CA GLN A 34 -20.82 12.57 9.85
C GLN A 34 -21.93 13.53 9.40
N ILE A 35 -23.15 13.32 9.89
CA ILE A 35 -24.24 14.29 9.70
C ILE A 35 -24.07 15.43 10.71
N LEU A 36 -24.03 16.66 10.21
CA LEU A 36 -23.90 17.87 11.02
C LEU A 36 -25.22 18.63 11.14
N GLU A 37 -25.99 18.68 10.06
CA GLU A 37 -27.24 19.44 9.96
C GLU A 37 -28.14 18.80 8.90
N GLU A 38 -29.46 18.85 9.10
CA GLU A 38 -30.44 18.38 8.12
C GLU A 38 -31.42 19.51 7.77
N ASP A 39 -31.65 19.72 6.47
CA ASP A 39 -32.67 20.66 5.98
C ASP A 39 -33.83 19.90 5.34
N SER A 40 -34.89 19.70 6.14
CA SER A 40 -36.12 19.04 5.70
C SER A 40 -36.89 19.78 4.59
N ALA A 41 -36.64 21.08 4.36
CA ALA A 41 -37.33 21.83 3.31
C ALA A 41 -36.72 21.59 1.92
N THR A 42 -35.42 21.26 1.86
CA THR A 42 -34.69 21.02 0.60
C THR A 42 -34.24 19.57 0.42
N ASP A 43 -34.50 18.71 1.40
CA ASP A 43 -34.02 17.32 1.49
C ASP A 43 -32.49 17.20 1.34
N ARG A 44 -31.79 18.20 1.86
CA ARG A 44 -30.32 18.24 1.89
C ARG A 44 -29.80 17.94 3.27
N VAL A 45 -28.64 17.32 3.31
CA VAL A 45 -27.92 16.97 4.54
C VAL A 45 -26.54 17.60 4.48
N LYS A 46 -26.16 18.34 5.52
CA LYS A 46 -24.81 18.86 5.68
C LYS A 46 -23.98 17.79 6.37
N ILE A 47 -22.90 17.40 5.72
CA ILE A 47 -22.03 16.34 6.19
C ILE A 47 -20.61 16.84 6.42
N PHE A 48 -19.85 16.07 7.19
CA PHE A 48 -18.39 16.06 7.19
C PHE A 48 -17.88 14.72 6.65
N GLY A 49 -16.90 14.79 5.76
CA GLY A 49 -16.18 13.64 5.21
C GLY A 49 -14.98 14.11 4.38
N ARG A 50 -13.91 13.31 4.33
CA ARG A 50 -12.66 13.66 3.63
C ARG A 50 -12.05 14.99 4.07
N GLY A 51 -12.16 15.30 5.36
CA GLY A 51 -11.59 16.50 5.95
C GLY A 51 -12.29 17.80 5.60
N THR A 52 -13.51 17.75 5.07
CA THR A 52 -14.26 18.94 4.71
C THR A 52 -15.75 18.80 5.00
N THR A 53 -16.45 19.93 5.01
CA THR A 53 -17.91 19.99 5.17
C THR A 53 -18.58 20.42 3.88
N GLY A 54 -19.75 19.86 3.60
CA GLY A 54 -20.55 20.27 2.45
C GLY A 54 -21.97 19.76 2.53
N TRP A 55 -22.85 20.34 1.73
CA TRP A 55 -24.22 19.88 1.60
C TRP A 55 -24.36 18.88 0.46
N VAL A 56 -25.02 17.75 0.72
CA VAL A 56 -25.40 16.74 -0.27
C VAL A 56 -26.92 16.56 -0.29
N ASP A 57 -27.44 15.98 -1.36
CA ASP A 57 -28.82 15.50 -1.44
C ASP A 57 -28.95 14.22 -0.59
N ARG A 58 -30.00 14.08 0.23
CA ARG A 58 -30.14 12.92 1.12
C ARG A 58 -30.10 11.57 0.38
N ARG A 59 -30.53 11.53 -0.88
CA ARG A 59 -30.59 10.30 -1.70
C ARG A 59 -29.21 9.71 -2.02
N VAL A 60 -28.12 10.45 -1.83
CA VAL A 60 -26.76 9.95 -2.04
C VAL A 60 -26.18 9.25 -0.81
N LEU A 61 -26.92 9.27 0.31
CA LEU A 61 -26.59 8.61 1.57
C LEU A 61 -27.42 7.31 1.72
N GLY A 62 -27.36 6.66 2.88
CA GLY A 62 -28.04 5.39 3.16
C GLY A 62 -27.34 4.18 2.54
N GLY A 63 -26.03 4.27 2.31
CA GLY A 63 -25.21 3.15 1.86
C GLY A 63 -24.80 2.24 3.02
N GLU A 64 -24.08 1.18 2.68
CA GLU A 64 -23.47 0.27 3.65
C GLU A 64 -21.95 0.46 3.70
N PRO A 65 -21.31 0.24 4.86
CA PRO A 65 -19.85 0.19 4.95
C PRO A 65 -19.27 -0.88 4.01
N LEU A 66 -18.16 -0.54 3.35
CA LEU A 66 -17.53 -1.40 2.34
C LEU A 66 -16.23 -2.02 2.85
N LEU A 67 -15.78 -3.06 2.15
CA LEU A 67 -14.36 -3.42 2.16
C LEU A 67 -13.64 -2.46 1.21
N GLU A 68 -12.66 -1.73 1.74
CA GLU A 68 -11.90 -0.71 1.02
C GLU A 68 -10.42 -1.09 1.00
N LEU A 69 -9.81 -1.14 -0.18
CA LEU A 69 -8.38 -1.34 -0.38
C LEU A 69 -7.79 -0.09 -1.03
N TYR A 70 -6.83 0.50 -0.34
CA TYR A 70 -6.12 1.70 -0.75
C TYR A 70 -4.70 1.33 -1.16
N PHE A 71 -4.44 1.28 -2.47
CA PHE A 71 -3.08 1.06 -2.99
C PHE A 71 -2.37 2.40 -3.11
N ILE A 72 -1.48 2.68 -2.16
CA ILE A 72 -0.86 3.98 -1.93
C ILE A 72 0.38 4.09 -2.81
N ASP A 73 0.51 5.19 -3.54
CA ASP A 73 1.74 5.52 -4.24
C ASP A 73 2.82 5.92 -3.25
N VAL A 74 3.72 4.99 -3.01
CA VAL A 74 4.91 5.14 -2.18
C VAL A 74 6.18 5.16 -3.05
N GLY A 75 6.06 5.49 -4.34
CA GLY A 75 7.16 5.33 -5.28
C GLY A 75 7.46 3.85 -5.53
N GLN A 76 8.74 3.47 -5.52
CA GLN A 76 9.13 2.07 -5.58
C GLN A 76 8.87 1.41 -4.22
N GLY A 77 7.95 0.44 -4.23
CA GLY A 77 7.52 -0.29 -3.05
C GLY A 77 6.02 -0.60 -3.05
N ASP A 78 5.61 -1.31 -2.00
CA ASP A 78 4.21 -1.59 -1.72
C ASP A 78 3.73 -0.80 -0.51
N GLY A 79 2.48 -0.34 -0.55
CA GLY A 79 1.80 0.28 0.57
C GLY A 79 0.30 0.12 0.38
N ILE A 80 -0.35 -0.64 1.26
CA ILE A 80 -1.77 -0.98 1.12
C ILE A 80 -2.45 -0.81 2.47
N LEU A 81 -3.43 0.09 2.54
CA LEU A 81 -4.35 0.16 3.68
C LEU A 81 -5.65 -0.55 3.30
N VAL A 82 -6.01 -1.58 4.07
CA VAL A 82 -7.31 -2.24 3.99
C VAL A 82 -8.17 -1.76 5.16
N VAL A 83 -9.41 -1.37 4.84
CA VAL A 83 -10.43 -1.02 5.83
C VAL A 83 -11.62 -1.96 5.64
N THR A 84 -11.95 -2.74 6.66
CA THR A 84 -13.10 -3.65 6.59
C THR A 84 -14.43 -2.91 6.82
N PRO A 85 -15.58 -3.50 6.46
CA PRO A 85 -16.90 -2.92 6.76
C PRO A 85 -17.09 -2.56 8.23
N GLU A 86 -16.54 -3.36 9.14
CA GLU A 86 -16.59 -3.16 10.60
C GLU A 86 -15.61 -2.09 11.12
N GLY A 87 -14.72 -1.61 10.25
CA GLY A 87 -13.76 -0.55 10.55
C GLY A 87 -12.43 -1.05 11.12
N HIS A 88 -12.05 -2.31 10.87
CA HIS A 88 -10.69 -2.78 11.15
C HIS A 88 -9.71 -2.25 10.11
N HIS A 89 -8.50 -1.91 10.54
CA HIS A 89 -7.45 -1.35 9.69
C HIS A 89 -6.28 -2.33 9.59
N LEU A 90 -6.03 -2.86 8.40
CA LEU A 90 -4.88 -3.69 8.10
C LEU A 90 -3.95 -2.89 7.21
N LEU A 91 -2.73 -2.62 7.68
CA LEU A 91 -1.70 -1.91 6.93
C LEU A 91 -0.65 -2.91 6.47
N ILE A 92 -0.58 -3.14 5.16
CA ILE A 92 0.34 -4.08 4.52
C ILE A 92 1.36 -3.28 3.73
N ASP A 93 2.61 -3.38 4.16
CA ASP A 93 3.73 -2.61 3.65
C ASP A 93 3.51 -1.08 3.71
N GLY A 94 4.55 -0.30 3.46
CA GLY A 94 4.51 1.15 3.60
C GLY A 94 5.42 1.95 2.68
N GLY A 95 6.11 1.30 1.75
CA GLY A 95 7.13 1.96 0.94
C GLY A 95 8.45 2.13 1.66
N HIS A 96 9.32 2.92 1.05
CA HIS A 96 10.54 3.43 1.66
C HIS A 96 10.22 4.48 2.74
N SER A 97 11.17 4.72 3.65
CA SER A 97 11.05 5.82 4.60
C SER A 97 10.99 7.17 3.88
N ARG A 98 10.20 8.11 4.42
CA ARG A 98 9.98 9.47 3.84
C ARG A 98 11.25 10.11 3.31
N GLY A 99 12.30 10.14 4.14
CA GLY A 99 13.59 10.77 3.82
C GLY A 99 14.37 10.11 2.69
N ARG A 100 13.97 8.92 2.23
CA ARG A 100 14.58 8.20 1.10
C ARG A 100 13.73 8.25 -0.16
N GLN A 101 12.52 8.78 -0.08
CA GLN A 101 11.64 8.88 -1.23
C GLN A 101 11.77 10.24 -1.91
N PRO A 102 11.84 10.30 -3.25
CA PRO A 102 11.86 11.57 -3.98
C PRO A 102 10.66 12.47 -3.67
N THR A 103 9.52 11.85 -3.30
CA THR A 103 8.27 12.53 -2.96
C THR A 103 8.23 13.07 -1.53
N GLY A 104 9.09 12.56 -0.64
CA GLY A 104 9.02 12.79 0.80
C GLY A 104 7.80 12.17 1.49
N LYS A 105 7.01 11.32 0.82
CA LYS A 105 5.72 10.81 1.32
C LYS A 105 5.63 9.29 1.25
N SER A 106 5.47 8.60 2.38
CA SER A 106 5.29 7.14 2.45
C SER A 106 3.83 6.78 2.79
N ALA A 107 3.54 5.50 3.07
CA ALA A 107 2.19 5.12 3.50
C ALA A 107 1.80 5.78 4.84
N ALA A 108 2.76 6.13 5.69
CA ALA A 108 2.50 6.81 6.96
C ALA A 108 1.77 8.14 6.75
N ASP A 109 2.14 8.93 5.74
CA ASP A 109 1.48 10.20 5.41
C ASP A 109 0.00 10.02 5.04
N PHE A 110 -0.31 8.97 4.27
CA PHE A 110 -1.69 8.69 3.88
C PHE A 110 -2.51 8.19 5.08
N VAL A 111 -1.95 7.31 5.89
CA VAL A 111 -2.61 6.77 7.08
C VAL A 111 -2.86 7.88 8.10
N ASP A 112 -1.87 8.72 8.39
CA ASP A 112 -2.03 9.86 9.28
C ASP A 112 -3.10 10.84 8.76
N TRP A 113 -3.08 11.17 7.47
CA TRP A 113 -4.14 11.96 6.85
C TRP A 113 -5.53 11.30 7.00
N LYS A 114 -5.62 9.98 6.84
CA LYS A 114 -6.87 9.23 6.95
C LYS A 114 -7.46 9.35 8.35
N PHE A 115 -6.66 9.15 9.40
CA PHE A 115 -7.15 9.25 10.78
C PHE A 115 -7.36 10.70 11.23
N HIS A 116 -6.42 11.60 10.96
CA HIS A 116 -6.49 12.97 11.46
C HIS A 116 -7.46 13.85 10.65
N LYS A 117 -7.44 13.74 9.31
CA LYS A 117 -8.22 14.62 8.44
C LYS A 117 -9.49 13.99 7.94
N ASP A 118 -9.46 12.76 7.44
CA ASP A 118 -10.67 12.12 6.90
C ASP A 118 -11.62 11.76 8.04
N TYR A 119 -11.12 11.07 9.07
CA TYR A 119 -11.96 10.50 10.12
C TYR A 119 -12.44 11.49 11.18
N LEU A 120 -11.64 12.52 11.45
CA LEU A 120 -11.92 13.45 12.54
C LEU A 120 -12.36 14.81 12.04
N HIS A 121 -13.54 15.21 12.52
CA HIS A 121 -14.04 16.55 12.37
C HIS A 121 -13.06 17.55 13.03
N PHE A 122 -12.97 18.76 12.47
CA PHE A 122 -11.94 19.73 12.88
C PHE A 122 -11.95 20.09 14.37
N ASN A 123 -13.11 19.99 15.02
CA ASN A 123 -13.26 20.25 16.46
C ASN A 123 -12.71 19.13 17.36
N ASP A 124 -12.49 17.93 16.81
CA ASP A 124 -12.10 16.74 17.58
C ASP A 124 -10.61 16.42 17.45
N ARG A 125 -9.89 17.14 16.58
CA ARG A 125 -8.47 16.89 16.25
C ARG A 125 -7.53 17.12 17.42
N ASP A 126 -7.89 18.01 18.35
CA ASP A 126 -7.10 18.28 19.56
C ASP A 126 -7.41 17.28 20.69
N ASN A 127 -8.32 16.33 20.48
CA ASN A 127 -8.66 15.32 21.48
C ASN A 127 -7.72 14.10 21.36
N PRO A 128 -6.83 13.85 22.32
CA PRO A 128 -5.86 12.74 22.27
C PRO A 128 -6.50 11.36 22.37
N ASP A 129 -7.74 11.23 22.85
CA ASP A 129 -8.44 9.95 22.89
C ASP A 129 -9.05 9.57 21.53
N LEU A 130 -9.33 10.58 20.70
CA LEU A 130 -9.94 10.42 19.36
C LEU A 130 -8.89 10.45 18.25
N ASN A 131 -7.91 11.36 18.33
CA ASN A 131 -6.86 11.57 17.33
C ASN A 131 -5.67 10.60 17.54
N MET A 132 -5.98 9.31 17.43
CA MET A 132 -5.05 8.20 17.52
C MET A 132 -5.18 7.28 16.31
N ILE A 133 -4.06 6.94 15.70
CA ILE A 133 -3.99 5.94 14.63
C ILE A 133 -4.10 4.56 15.29
N ARG A 134 -5.02 3.73 14.80
CA ARG A 134 -5.21 2.38 15.33
C ARG A 134 -5.13 1.36 14.21
N ILE A 135 -4.10 0.53 14.24
CA ILE A 135 -3.82 -0.53 13.26
C ILE A 135 -4.11 -1.88 13.91
N ASP A 136 -5.07 -2.63 13.36
CA ASP A 136 -5.47 -3.94 13.86
C ASP A 136 -4.47 -5.03 13.41
N ALA A 137 -3.93 -4.91 12.19
CA ALA A 137 -2.82 -5.74 11.72
C ALA A 137 -1.83 -4.91 10.90
N MET A 138 -0.59 -4.82 11.37
CA MET A 138 0.52 -4.27 10.61
C MET A 138 1.33 -5.43 10.03
N ILE A 139 1.50 -5.48 8.71
CA ILE A 139 2.14 -6.60 8.03
C ILE A 139 3.29 -6.06 7.19
N ALA A 140 4.51 -6.51 7.47
CA ALA A 140 5.62 -6.39 6.54
C ALA A 140 5.69 -7.68 5.73
N SER A 141 5.43 -7.61 4.42
CA SER A 141 5.42 -8.76 3.54
C SER A 141 6.79 -9.43 3.51
N HIS A 142 7.87 -8.66 3.55
CA HIS A 142 9.25 -9.11 3.70
C HIS A 142 10.19 -7.97 4.16
N ALA A 143 11.45 -8.31 4.43
CA ALA A 143 12.43 -7.43 5.08
C ALA A 143 13.23 -6.55 4.09
N ASP A 144 12.57 -5.96 3.09
CA ASP A 144 13.15 -4.95 2.21
C ASP A 144 12.61 -3.54 2.49
N ALA A 145 13.48 -2.55 2.36
CA ALA A 145 13.22 -1.20 2.88
C ALA A 145 12.09 -0.47 2.14
N ASP A 146 11.83 -0.82 0.88
CA ASP A 146 10.66 -0.39 0.10
C ASP A 146 9.33 -1.02 0.56
N HIS A 147 9.36 -1.89 1.57
CA HIS A 147 8.16 -2.52 2.13
C HIS A 147 7.90 -2.08 3.56
N TYR A 148 8.91 -1.97 4.42
CA TYR A 148 8.69 -1.59 5.83
C TYR A 148 9.06 -0.14 6.17
N GLY A 149 9.74 0.60 5.31
CA GLY A 149 10.23 1.94 5.64
C GLY A 149 9.13 2.92 6.05
N GLY A 150 8.02 2.94 5.33
CA GLY A 150 6.86 3.75 5.73
C GLY A 150 6.03 3.15 6.87
N LEU A 151 6.19 1.86 7.19
CA LEU A 151 5.65 1.30 8.44
C LEU A 151 6.44 1.83 9.63
N GLU A 152 7.76 1.88 9.51
CA GLU A 152 8.68 2.43 10.50
C GLU A 152 8.40 3.91 10.77
N ASP A 153 8.22 4.73 9.72
CA ASP A 153 7.86 6.15 9.82
C ASP A 153 6.59 6.40 10.67
N LEU A 154 5.69 5.42 10.74
CA LEU A 154 4.45 5.49 11.51
C LEU A 154 4.65 5.17 12.99
N VAL A 155 5.65 4.32 13.33
CA VAL A 155 5.84 3.78 14.69
C VAL A 155 7.10 4.28 15.38
N ASP A 156 7.96 5.03 14.71
CA ASP A 156 9.14 5.65 15.32
C ASP A 156 8.72 6.68 16.38
N ARG A 157 9.09 6.41 17.64
CA ARG A 157 8.83 7.30 18.78
C ARG A 157 10.10 7.96 19.31
N GLU A 158 11.28 7.55 18.86
CA GLU A 158 12.54 7.90 19.53
C GLU A 158 13.39 8.84 18.69
N THR A 159 13.24 8.85 17.37
CA THR A 159 14.04 9.75 16.55
C THR A 159 13.55 11.20 16.72
N PRO A 160 14.41 12.12 17.22
CA PRO A 160 14.00 13.51 17.44
C PRO A 160 13.47 14.15 16.15
N GLY A 161 12.30 14.78 16.24
CA GLY A 161 11.60 15.40 15.10
C GLY A 161 10.65 14.49 14.34
N TYR A 162 10.75 13.15 14.45
CA TYR A 162 9.82 12.24 13.75
C TYR A 162 8.39 12.31 14.29
N GLN A 163 8.21 12.47 15.60
CA GLN A 163 6.88 12.66 16.19
C GLN A 163 6.21 13.97 15.75
N GLU A 164 6.98 14.96 15.28
CA GLU A 164 6.44 16.22 14.76
C GLU A 164 5.93 16.07 13.32
N GLU A 165 6.17 14.92 12.67
CA GLU A 165 5.70 14.63 11.31
C GLU A 165 4.27 14.10 11.25
N LEU A 166 3.73 13.57 12.35
CA LEU A 166 2.35 13.09 12.42
C LEU A 166 1.42 14.18 12.96
N ASP A 167 0.29 14.40 12.28
CA ASP A 167 -0.80 15.23 12.78
C ASP A 167 -1.59 14.51 13.92
N SER A 168 -1.49 13.17 13.98
CA SER A 168 -2.08 12.35 15.05
C SER A 168 -1.23 12.30 16.33
N PHE A 169 -1.84 12.17 17.51
CA PHE A 169 -1.09 12.14 18.79
C PHE A 169 -0.30 10.85 19.03
N GLY A 170 -0.60 9.80 18.29
CA GLY A 170 0.12 8.54 18.40
C GLY A 170 -0.52 7.41 17.63
N VAL A 171 0.15 6.26 17.72
CA VAL A 171 -0.19 5.05 16.99
C VAL A 171 -0.31 3.89 17.98
N SER A 172 -1.31 3.05 17.77
CA SER A 172 -1.46 1.76 18.45
C SER A 172 -1.48 0.66 17.40
N VAL A 173 -0.74 -0.41 17.65
CA VAL A 173 -0.65 -1.58 16.77
C VAL A 173 -1.09 -2.80 17.57
N GLU A 174 -2.17 -3.45 17.17
CA GLU A 174 -2.67 -4.62 17.88
C GLU A 174 -1.78 -5.84 17.63
N ALA A 175 -1.39 -6.06 16.38
CA ALA A 175 -0.49 -7.13 15.98
C ALA A 175 0.42 -6.71 14.81
N PHE A 176 1.67 -7.14 14.88
CA PHE A 176 2.66 -7.07 13.81
C PHE A 176 2.97 -8.46 13.26
N TYR A 177 2.99 -8.57 11.93
CA TYR A 177 3.16 -9.82 11.22
C TYR A 177 4.28 -9.73 10.18
N HIS A 178 5.00 -10.84 9.97
CA HIS A 178 6.15 -10.93 9.07
C HIS A 178 6.34 -12.36 8.54
N PRO A 179 7.16 -12.59 7.49
CA PRO A 179 7.41 -13.94 6.95
C PRO A 179 8.44 -14.75 7.76
N GLY A 180 9.17 -14.09 8.68
CA GLY A 180 10.12 -14.73 9.60
C GLY A 180 11.57 -14.75 9.13
N LEU A 181 11.79 -14.60 7.83
CA LEU A 181 13.13 -14.46 7.28
C LEU A 181 13.73 -13.09 7.69
N CYS A 182 14.92 -13.11 8.29
CA CYS A 182 15.50 -11.93 8.93
C CYS A 182 16.95 -11.68 8.47
N PRO A 183 17.27 -10.50 7.92
CA PRO A 183 18.65 -10.12 7.59
C PRO A 183 19.57 -10.12 8.82
N GLN A 184 20.71 -10.83 8.74
CA GLN A 184 21.60 -11.08 9.88
C GLN A 184 22.94 -10.35 9.86
N GLN A 185 23.35 -9.73 8.73
CA GLN A 185 24.66 -9.09 8.61
C GLN A 185 24.58 -7.73 7.89
N GLU A 186 25.15 -6.69 8.50
CA GLU A 186 25.18 -5.32 7.96
C GLU A 186 25.98 -5.22 6.66
N GLY A 187 25.41 -4.58 5.64
CA GLY A 187 26.03 -4.44 4.32
C GLY A 187 26.12 -5.74 3.51
N THR A 188 25.42 -6.81 3.90
CA THR A 188 25.33 -8.06 3.13
C THR A 188 23.91 -8.60 3.14
N ASP A 189 23.52 -9.34 2.11
CA ASP A 189 22.17 -9.88 2.02
C ASP A 189 21.97 -11.21 2.80
N LYS A 190 22.81 -11.58 3.77
CA LYS A 190 22.66 -12.90 4.45
C LYS A 190 21.39 -12.96 5.30
N LEU A 191 20.53 -13.94 5.01
CA LEU A 191 19.18 -14.06 5.60
C LEU A 191 19.02 -15.12 6.70
N GLY A 192 20.09 -15.83 7.05
CA GLY A 192 20.05 -16.85 8.10
C GLY A 192 20.78 -18.13 7.78
N ARG A 193 20.78 -19.04 8.76
CA ARG A 193 21.36 -20.36 8.63
C ARG A 193 20.48 -21.26 7.79
N LYS A 194 21.13 -22.09 6.96
CA LYS A 194 20.48 -23.05 6.08
C LYS A 194 20.81 -24.48 6.51
N ARG A 195 19.84 -25.38 6.41
CA ARG A 195 20.00 -26.83 6.53
C ARG A 195 19.11 -27.49 5.50
N ASP A 196 19.63 -28.50 4.80
CA ASP A 196 18.92 -29.19 3.72
C ASP A 196 18.28 -28.23 2.69
N ASN A 197 19.01 -27.16 2.35
CA ASN A 197 18.56 -26.11 1.43
C ASN A 197 17.29 -25.37 1.91
N HIS A 198 17.11 -25.22 3.22
CA HIS A 198 16.04 -24.41 3.83
C HIS A 198 16.61 -23.53 4.95
N PHE A 199 16.16 -22.29 5.03
CA PHE A 199 16.36 -21.43 6.19
C PHE A 199 15.52 -21.94 7.35
N TYR A 200 16.12 -22.19 8.50
CA TYR A 200 15.43 -22.78 9.67
C TYR A 200 15.48 -21.91 10.93
N ASP A 201 16.23 -20.80 10.89
CA ASP A 201 16.38 -19.86 12.01
C ASP A 201 15.48 -18.64 11.79
N LEU A 202 14.18 -18.90 11.70
CA LEU A 202 13.16 -17.89 11.43
C LEU A 202 12.78 -17.16 12.73
N LEU A 203 12.44 -15.88 12.61
CA LEU A 203 11.69 -15.18 13.66
C LEU A 203 10.28 -15.77 13.71
N GLU A 204 9.78 -16.12 14.88
CA GLU A 204 8.49 -16.79 15.07
C GLU A 204 7.47 -15.88 15.77
N ASP A 205 7.89 -15.25 16.86
CA ASP A 205 7.03 -14.48 17.76
C ASP A 205 7.79 -13.33 18.41
N ARG A 206 7.10 -12.65 19.34
CA ARG A 206 7.65 -11.51 20.08
C ARG A 206 8.93 -11.84 20.83
N ASP A 207 9.01 -13.00 21.46
CA ASP A 207 10.17 -13.38 22.27
C ASP A 207 11.38 -13.61 21.35
N SER A 208 11.19 -14.36 20.25
CA SER A 208 12.24 -14.55 19.25
C SER A 208 12.71 -13.24 18.60
N MET A 209 11.80 -12.28 18.39
CA MET A 209 12.12 -10.94 17.88
C MET A 209 12.94 -10.14 18.90
N LEU A 210 12.52 -10.13 20.16
CA LEU A 210 13.25 -9.45 21.25
C LEU A 210 14.65 -10.04 21.44
N ASP A 211 14.78 -11.35 21.31
CA ASP A 211 16.08 -12.02 21.35
C ASP A 211 16.94 -11.67 20.13
N ALA A 212 16.33 -11.50 18.95
CA ALA A 212 17.08 -11.16 17.74
C ALA A 212 17.65 -9.73 17.73
N ILE A 213 16.94 -8.77 18.33
CA ILE A 213 17.40 -7.37 18.43
C ILE A 213 18.40 -7.15 19.56
N LYS A 214 18.36 -7.97 20.62
CA LYS A 214 19.34 -7.97 21.71
C LYS A 214 20.61 -8.71 21.25
N SER A 215 21.69 -7.98 21.00
CA SER A 215 22.99 -8.58 20.68
C SER A 215 23.37 -9.64 21.72
N ASN A 216 23.66 -10.87 21.28
CA ASN A 216 24.01 -11.97 22.19
C ASN A 216 25.47 -11.82 22.69
N PRO A 217 25.79 -12.16 23.96
CA PRO A 217 27.16 -12.12 24.50
C PRO A 217 28.16 -13.00 23.72
N ASP A 218 27.66 -14.04 23.05
CA ASP A 218 28.44 -15.01 22.27
C ASP A 218 28.71 -14.56 20.81
N GLY A 219 28.24 -13.36 20.42
CA GLY A 219 28.53 -12.75 19.11
C GLY A 219 27.64 -13.15 17.94
N GLU A 220 26.64 -14.03 18.13
CA GLU A 220 25.65 -14.35 17.10
C GLU A 220 24.61 -13.22 17.00
N ILE A 221 24.54 -12.54 15.85
CA ILE A 221 23.53 -11.50 15.60
C ILE A 221 22.45 -12.03 14.65
N LYS A 222 21.19 -12.00 15.08
CA LYS A 222 20.05 -12.50 14.31
C LYS A 222 19.25 -11.43 13.57
N ALA A 223 19.40 -10.15 13.92
CA ALA A 223 18.85 -9.01 13.18
C ALA A 223 19.90 -7.88 13.04
N ARG A 224 20.02 -7.29 11.85
CA ARG A 224 20.95 -6.16 11.58
C ARG A 224 20.33 -5.13 10.63
N GLY A 225 20.97 -3.96 10.57
CA GLY A 225 20.59 -2.85 9.69
C GLY A 225 19.22 -2.27 10.02
N TRP A 226 18.63 -1.57 9.06
CA TRP A 226 17.35 -0.88 9.23
C TRP A 226 16.19 -1.82 9.59
N TRP A 227 16.24 -3.09 9.19
CA TRP A 227 15.24 -4.07 9.63
C TRP A 227 15.28 -4.26 11.14
N LYS A 228 16.48 -4.34 11.75
CA LYS A 228 16.62 -4.41 13.20
C LYS A 228 16.07 -3.15 13.87
N ASP A 229 16.37 -1.98 13.33
CA ASP A 229 15.94 -0.70 13.88
C ASP A 229 14.40 -0.60 13.87
N PHE A 230 13.77 -1.00 12.77
CA PHE A 230 12.32 -1.16 12.69
C PHE A 230 11.75 -2.13 13.74
N LEU A 231 12.37 -3.30 13.93
CA LEU A 231 11.94 -4.25 14.98
C LEU A 231 12.10 -3.68 16.40
N VAL A 232 13.07 -2.79 16.65
CA VAL A 232 13.18 -2.07 17.93
C VAL A 232 11.99 -1.14 18.11
N HIS A 233 11.59 -0.38 17.09
CA HIS A 233 10.40 0.47 17.14
C HIS A 233 9.12 -0.34 17.36
N ILE A 234 8.96 -1.49 16.68
CA ILE A 234 7.85 -2.43 16.93
C ILE A 234 7.86 -2.93 18.38
N ALA A 235 9.04 -3.23 18.94
CA ALA A 235 9.15 -3.71 20.32
C ALA A 235 8.68 -2.67 21.36
N GLN A 236 8.65 -1.39 21.01
CA GLN A 236 8.17 -0.30 21.87
C GLN A 236 6.66 -0.04 21.70
N GLN A 237 6.04 -0.58 20.66
CA GLN A 237 4.62 -0.35 20.39
C GLN A 237 3.71 -1.08 21.37
N GLN A 238 2.55 -0.46 21.62
CA GLN A 238 1.51 -0.96 22.49
C GLN A 238 0.19 -1.08 21.73
N ARG A 239 -0.61 -2.03 22.20
CA ARG A 239 -2.01 -2.23 21.86
C ARG A 239 -2.85 -1.14 22.51
N ALA A 240 -4.09 -0.96 22.06
CA ALA A 240 -4.98 0.06 22.61
C ALA A 240 -5.29 -0.13 24.11
N ASP A 241 -5.16 -1.36 24.63
CA ASP A 241 -5.30 -1.67 26.06
C ASP A 241 -4.01 -1.42 26.89
N GLY A 242 -2.95 -0.91 26.26
CA GLY A 242 -1.65 -0.64 26.87
C GLY A 242 -0.73 -1.87 26.97
N SER A 243 -1.20 -3.06 26.60
CA SER A 243 -0.33 -4.25 26.54
C SER A 243 0.63 -4.19 25.35
N PRO A 244 1.75 -4.93 25.36
CA PRO A 244 2.67 -4.94 24.23
C PRO A 244 2.01 -5.48 22.95
N THR A 245 2.39 -4.91 21.80
CA THR A 245 1.99 -5.39 20.47
C THR A 245 2.25 -6.88 20.31
N LEU A 246 1.28 -7.63 19.78
CA LEU A 246 1.49 -9.03 19.43
C LEU A 246 2.43 -9.13 18.22
N VAL A 247 3.35 -10.08 18.21
CA VAL A 247 4.23 -10.33 17.06
C VAL A 247 4.13 -11.80 16.69
N LYS A 248 3.88 -12.08 15.41
CA LYS A 248 3.74 -13.45 14.92
C LYS A 248 4.20 -13.61 13.47
N ARG A 249 4.93 -14.69 13.20
CA ARG A 249 5.25 -15.12 11.85
C ARG A 249 4.00 -15.64 11.15
N LEU A 250 3.80 -15.21 9.91
CA LEU A 250 2.78 -15.74 9.02
C LEU A 250 3.39 -16.78 8.06
N SER A 251 2.57 -17.75 7.73
CA SER A 251 2.86 -18.82 6.75
C SER A 251 1.56 -19.51 6.37
N ARG A 252 1.59 -20.34 5.32
CA ARG A 252 0.42 -21.13 4.89
C ARG A 252 -0.22 -21.91 6.04
N GLU A 253 0.57 -22.42 6.98
CA GLU A 253 0.11 -23.17 8.16
C GLU A 253 -0.63 -22.31 9.19
N THR A 254 -0.58 -20.98 9.05
CA THR A 254 -1.42 -20.07 9.85
C THR A 254 -2.88 -20.14 9.39
N GLU A 255 -3.13 -20.52 8.14
CA GLU A 255 -4.40 -20.61 7.43
C GLU A 255 -5.14 -19.27 7.27
N PHE A 256 -5.37 -18.56 8.37
CA PHE A 256 -6.04 -17.26 8.42
C PHE A 256 -5.26 -16.27 9.27
N LEU A 257 -5.35 -14.99 8.92
CA LEU A 257 -4.87 -13.91 9.77
C LEU A 257 -5.67 -13.97 11.09
N PRO A 258 -5.02 -13.97 12.27
CA PRO A 258 -5.72 -14.06 13.54
C PRO A 258 -6.81 -13.00 13.70
N GLY A 259 -8.04 -13.41 14.00
CA GLY A 259 -9.21 -12.52 14.09
C GLY A 259 -9.99 -12.34 12.78
N PHE A 260 -9.52 -12.98 11.69
CA PHE A 260 -10.14 -12.93 10.36
C PHE A 260 -10.34 -14.33 9.76
N SER A 261 -10.60 -15.33 10.61
CA SER A 261 -11.03 -16.66 10.18
C SER A 261 -12.54 -16.71 9.93
N PRO A 262 -13.07 -17.74 9.24
CA PRO A 262 -14.51 -17.92 9.05
C PRO A 262 -15.31 -18.11 10.35
N ASP A 263 -14.62 -18.47 11.45
CA ASP A 263 -15.23 -18.67 12.76
C ASP A 263 -15.17 -17.41 13.65
N ASP A 264 -14.45 -16.37 13.22
CA ASP A 264 -14.39 -15.08 13.92
C ASP A 264 -15.62 -14.20 13.60
N ASP A 265 -15.91 -13.24 14.47
CA ASP A 265 -17.01 -12.27 14.29
C ASP A 265 -16.61 -11.16 13.30
N THR A 266 -16.41 -11.53 12.04
CA THR A 266 -16.11 -10.62 10.93
C THR A 266 -16.73 -11.11 9.63
N THR A 267 -17.09 -10.17 8.77
CA THR A 267 -17.59 -10.41 7.42
C THR A 267 -16.48 -10.64 6.40
N VAL A 268 -15.24 -10.25 6.71
CA VAL A 268 -14.09 -10.37 5.82
C VAL A 268 -13.16 -11.45 6.36
N THR A 269 -12.96 -12.52 5.59
CA THR A 269 -11.94 -13.52 5.94
C THR A 269 -10.63 -13.19 5.25
N VAL A 270 -9.50 -13.38 5.93
CA VAL A 270 -8.17 -13.12 5.39
C VAL A 270 -7.34 -14.41 5.45
N ARG A 271 -7.27 -15.12 4.32
CA ARG A 271 -6.49 -16.35 4.15
C ARG A 271 -5.00 -16.01 4.03
N VAL A 272 -4.14 -16.75 4.74
CA VAL A 272 -2.68 -16.66 4.60
C VAL A 272 -2.23 -17.74 3.62
N LEU A 273 -1.74 -17.33 2.45
CA LEU A 273 -1.41 -18.25 1.36
C LEU A 273 0.07 -18.60 1.28
N ALA A 274 0.95 -17.68 1.69
CA ALA A 274 2.40 -17.80 1.64
C ALA A 274 3.03 -17.02 2.82
N PRO A 275 4.28 -17.31 3.21
CA PRO A 275 5.19 -18.31 2.62
C PRO A 275 4.76 -19.75 2.89
N VAL A 276 5.16 -20.66 1.99
CA VAL A 276 5.02 -22.11 2.19
C VAL A 276 6.24 -22.62 2.95
N THR A 277 6.04 -23.50 3.94
CA THR A 277 7.13 -24.00 4.78
C THR A 277 7.27 -25.51 4.69
N LYS A 278 8.45 -26.00 5.05
CA LYS A 278 8.72 -27.42 5.23
C LYS A 278 9.35 -27.64 6.60
N GLN A 279 9.00 -28.74 7.26
CA GLN A 279 9.65 -29.13 8.51
C GLN A 279 11.13 -29.50 8.28
N VAL A 280 12.02 -28.84 9.02
CA VAL A 280 13.47 -29.06 9.06
C VAL A 280 13.84 -29.26 10.53
N ASP A 281 14.19 -30.50 10.89
CA ASP A 281 14.48 -30.90 12.29
C ASP A 281 13.40 -30.51 13.32
N GLY A 282 12.13 -30.59 12.92
CA GLY A 282 10.98 -30.30 13.78
C GLY A 282 10.68 -28.80 13.93
N ALA A 283 11.32 -27.94 13.14
CA ALA A 283 11.01 -26.52 13.03
C ALA A 283 10.59 -26.16 11.59
N PRO A 284 9.76 -25.13 11.38
CA PRO A 284 9.41 -24.64 10.04
C PRO A 284 10.65 -24.09 9.34
N GLY A 285 10.78 -24.38 8.05
CA GLY A 285 11.88 -23.91 7.22
C GLY A 285 11.43 -23.42 5.86
N LEU A 286 12.07 -22.34 5.40
CA LEU A 286 11.81 -21.70 4.11
C LEU A 286 12.81 -22.18 3.07
N LYS A 287 12.34 -22.64 1.91
CA LYS A 287 13.21 -23.15 0.84
C LYS A 287 14.21 -22.09 0.37
N ASP A 288 15.48 -22.43 0.24
CA ASP A 288 16.44 -21.58 -0.45
C ASP A 288 16.17 -21.57 -1.96
N LEU A 289 15.76 -20.39 -2.45
CA LEU A 289 15.44 -20.05 -3.84
C LEU A 289 16.66 -19.51 -4.59
N GLY A 290 17.85 -19.50 -3.99
CA GLY A 290 19.11 -19.18 -4.64
C GLY A 290 19.76 -17.92 -4.07
N ASN A 291 19.68 -16.80 -4.80
CA ASN A 291 20.24 -15.56 -4.29
C ASN A 291 19.29 -14.89 -3.28
N GLU A 292 19.85 -13.97 -2.51
CA GLU A 292 19.15 -13.40 -1.36
C GLU A 292 17.97 -12.49 -1.75
N GLY A 293 18.02 -11.82 -2.90
CA GLY A 293 16.86 -11.10 -3.43
C GLY A 293 15.70 -12.04 -3.77
N TYR A 294 15.98 -13.17 -4.43
CA TYR A 294 14.94 -14.20 -4.66
C TYR A 294 14.39 -14.75 -3.35
N ASN A 295 15.22 -14.89 -2.31
CA ASN A 295 14.80 -15.40 -1.02
C ASN A 295 13.94 -14.41 -0.22
N LYS A 296 14.35 -13.14 -0.12
CA LYS A 296 13.55 -12.12 0.59
C LYS A 296 12.18 -11.96 -0.05
N ASN A 297 12.16 -11.72 -1.35
CA ASN A 297 10.96 -11.46 -2.13
C ASN A 297 10.12 -12.73 -2.30
N GLY A 298 10.77 -13.88 -2.52
CA GLY A 298 10.07 -15.14 -2.78
C GLY A 298 9.36 -15.72 -1.57
N HIS A 299 9.72 -15.27 -0.36
CA HIS A 299 9.03 -15.64 0.88
C HIS A 299 8.13 -14.54 1.41
N SER A 300 7.70 -13.60 0.55
CA SER A 300 6.71 -12.60 0.93
C SER A 300 5.45 -13.25 1.52
N VAL A 301 4.88 -12.61 2.54
CA VAL A 301 3.53 -12.92 3.00
C VAL A 301 2.55 -12.63 1.86
N ALA A 302 1.78 -13.63 1.45
CA ALA A 302 0.68 -13.45 0.49
C ALA A 302 -0.66 -13.72 1.17
N LEU A 303 -1.63 -12.85 0.92
CA LEU A 303 -2.94 -12.85 1.56
C LEU A 303 -4.05 -12.87 0.52
N ARG A 304 -5.13 -13.60 0.80
CA ARG A 304 -6.39 -13.50 0.06
C ARG A 304 -7.48 -12.99 0.99
N LEU A 305 -8.14 -11.92 0.61
CA LEU A 305 -9.31 -11.40 1.30
C LEU A 305 -10.56 -11.90 0.57
N ASP A 306 -11.47 -12.53 1.31
CA ASP A 306 -12.77 -12.94 0.80
C ASP A 306 -13.87 -12.13 1.52
N TYR A 307 -14.73 -11.47 0.74
CA TYR A 307 -15.87 -10.70 1.23
C TYR A 307 -17.05 -10.85 0.28
N GLY A 308 -18.18 -11.34 0.80
CA GLY A 308 -19.29 -11.79 -0.04
C GLY A 308 -18.83 -12.83 -1.06
N GLU A 309 -19.04 -12.54 -2.33
CA GLU A 309 -18.62 -13.37 -3.46
C GLU A 309 -17.30 -12.91 -4.10
N ARG A 310 -16.65 -11.86 -3.58
CA ARG A 310 -15.45 -11.26 -4.18
C ARG A 310 -14.16 -11.71 -3.48
N ARG A 311 -13.11 -11.91 -4.28
CA ARG A 311 -11.77 -12.28 -3.80
C ARG A 311 -10.68 -11.31 -4.22
N PHE A 312 -9.82 -10.92 -3.28
CA PHE A 312 -8.72 -9.99 -3.48
C PHE A 312 -7.39 -10.64 -3.08
N LEU A 313 -6.40 -10.62 -3.97
CA LEU A 313 -5.08 -11.21 -3.73
C LEU A 313 -4.02 -10.12 -3.52
N LEU A 314 -3.30 -10.19 -2.40
CA LEU A 314 -2.14 -9.36 -2.08
C LEU A 314 -0.90 -10.25 -2.04
N THR A 315 0.05 -10.04 -2.94
CA THR A 315 1.14 -11.00 -3.17
C THR A 315 2.48 -10.58 -2.58
N GLY A 316 2.65 -9.32 -2.18
CA GLY A 316 3.98 -8.74 -1.98
C GLY A 316 4.87 -8.99 -3.21
N ASP A 317 6.10 -9.43 -2.96
CA ASP A 317 7.14 -9.52 -3.99
C ASP A 317 7.43 -10.94 -4.48
N LEU A 318 6.43 -11.84 -4.42
CA LEU A 318 6.58 -13.17 -5.00
C LEU A 318 7.16 -13.12 -6.42
N ASN A 319 8.00 -14.10 -6.74
CA ASN A 319 8.77 -14.14 -7.98
C ASN A 319 8.63 -15.51 -8.65
N GLU A 320 9.15 -15.68 -9.86
CA GLU A 320 9.00 -16.92 -10.64
C GLU A 320 9.45 -18.19 -9.89
N LYS A 321 10.41 -18.09 -8.96
CA LYS A 321 10.84 -19.24 -8.16
C LYS A 321 9.88 -19.57 -7.05
N SER A 322 9.33 -18.56 -6.36
CA SER A 322 8.29 -18.80 -5.36
C SER A 322 6.96 -19.19 -6.00
N HIS A 323 6.64 -18.66 -7.19
CA HIS A 323 5.50 -19.12 -7.99
C HIS A 323 5.58 -20.62 -8.28
N ALA A 324 6.72 -21.10 -8.78
CA ALA A 324 6.92 -22.53 -9.04
C ALA A 324 6.80 -23.37 -7.76
N LEU A 325 7.38 -22.90 -6.65
CA LEU A 325 7.27 -23.56 -5.35
C LEU A 325 5.82 -23.63 -4.85
N ILE A 326 5.07 -22.53 -4.96
CA ILE A 326 3.67 -22.43 -4.56
C ILE A 326 2.78 -23.34 -5.41
N ILE A 327 2.98 -23.34 -6.73
CA ILE A 327 2.21 -24.23 -7.63
C ILE A 327 2.46 -25.70 -7.26
N ASP A 328 3.72 -26.09 -7.01
CA ASP A 328 4.08 -27.45 -6.60
C ASP A 328 3.48 -27.83 -5.24
N ASP A 329 3.56 -26.92 -4.26
CA ASP A 329 3.10 -27.14 -2.89
C ASP A 329 1.57 -27.21 -2.76
N TYR A 330 0.83 -26.46 -3.60
CA TYR A 330 -0.63 -26.53 -3.65
C TYR A 330 -1.15 -27.64 -4.58
N GLY A 331 -0.40 -28.03 -5.61
CA GLY A 331 -0.82 -29.03 -6.58
C GLY A 331 -2.18 -28.70 -7.21
N ASP A 332 -3.11 -29.65 -7.13
CA ASP A 332 -4.46 -29.50 -7.71
C ASP A 332 -5.28 -28.36 -7.06
N ASP A 333 -4.95 -27.99 -5.81
CA ASP A 333 -5.68 -26.94 -5.06
C ASP A 333 -5.22 -25.52 -5.44
N PHE A 334 -4.16 -25.38 -6.25
CA PHE A 334 -3.56 -24.08 -6.56
C PHE A 334 -4.59 -23.10 -7.13
N VAL A 335 -5.35 -23.53 -8.14
CA VAL A 335 -6.32 -22.64 -8.81
C VAL A 335 -7.46 -22.26 -7.85
N SER A 336 -7.99 -23.21 -7.07
CA SER A 336 -9.09 -22.92 -6.14
C SER A 336 -8.70 -21.94 -5.04
N GLU A 337 -7.43 -21.98 -4.60
CA GLU A 337 -6.94 -21.13 -3.51
C GLU A 337 -6.40 -19.78 -4.00
N TRP A 338 -5.80 -19.71 -5.19
CA TRP A 338 -5.16 -18.49 -5.69
C TRP A 338 -6.01 -17.70 -6.68
N GLN A 339 -7.04 -18.30 -7.28
CA GLN A 339 -7.94 -17.57 -8.18
C GLN A 339 -8.63 -16.42 -7.44
N SER A 340 -8.51 -15.22 -7.99
CA SER A 340 -9.04 -13.98 -7.39
C SER A 340 -9.64 -13.05 -8.44
N ASP A 341 -10.49 -12.13 -8.02
CA ASP A 341 -11.11 -11.13 -8.90
C ASP A 341 -10.20 -9.93 -9.09
N VAL A 342 -9.59 -9.46 -8.00
CA VAL A 342 -8.61 -8.39 -8.03
C VAL A 342 -7.30 -8.90 -7.47
N ALA A 343 -6.18 -8.61 -8.14
CA ALA A 343 -4.86 -8.99 -7.65
C ALA A 343 -3.91 -7.79 -7.64
N LYS A 344 -3.10 -7.70 -6.59
CA LYS A 344 -1.86 -6.95 -6.65
C LYS A 344 -0.87 -7.72 -7.52
N ALA A 345 -0.27 -7.06 -8.51
CA ALA A 345 0.86 -7.60 -9.24
C ALA A 345 2.04 -7.85 -8.30
N CYS A 346 2.70 -9.00 -8.47
CA CYS A 346 3.88 -9.33 -7.69
C CYS A 346 5.05 -8.38 -7.99
N HIS A 347 5.82 -8.04 -6.96
CA HIS A 347 7.12 -7.39 -7.08
C HIS A 347 7.08 -6.12 -7.93
N HIS A 348 6.10 -5.26 -7.65
CA HIS A 348 5.87 -3.98 -8.35
C HIS A 348 5.61 -4.11 -9.87
N GLY A 349 5.41 -5.33 -10.38
CA GLY A 349 5.40 -5.63 -11.81
C GLY A 349 6.78 -5.96 -12.41
N SER A 350 7.67 -6.54 -11.61
CA SER A 350 8.98 -7.02 -12.05
C SER A 350 8.91 -8.09 -13.13
N HIS A 351 9.96 -8.19 -13.95
CA HIS A 351 10.10 -9.25 -14.95
C HIS A 351 10.29 -10.67 -14.39
N HIS A 352 10.29 -10.79 -13.07
CA HIS A 352 10.41 -12.01 -12.30
C HIS A 352 9.03 -12.60 -12.01
N ALA A 353 8.29 -13.02 -13.04
CA ALA A 353 6.96 -13.60 -12.89
C ALA A 353 6.75 -14.82 -13.80
N ASP A 354 5.81 -15.69 -13.41
CA ASP A 354 5.48 -16.93 -14.15
C ASP A 354 4.06 -16.82 -14.72
N MET A 355 3.92 -17.00 -16.03
CA MET A 355 2.64 -16.95 -16.72
C MET A 355 1.65 -18.03 -16.24
N ASN A 356 2.12 -19.20 -15.81
CA ASN A 356 1.23 -20.25 -15.28
C ASN A 356 0.63 -19.83 -13.93
N PHE A 357 1.42 -19.18 -13.09
CA PHE A 357 0.95 -18.60 -11.85
C PHE A 357 -0.09 -17.50 -12.12
N MET A 358 0.22 -16.55 -13.01
CA MET A 358 -0.71 -15.47 -13.38
C MET A 358 -2.03 -16.03 -13.95
N ARG A 359 -1.97 -17.08 -14.77
CA ARG A 359 -3.16 -17.79 -15.29
C ARG A 359 -3.96 -18.46 -14.17
N GLY A 360 -3.30 -19.05 -13.18
CA GLY A 360 -3.96 -19.64 -12.02
C GLY A 360 -4.70 -18.59 -11.19
N VAL A 361 -4.08 -17.43 -10.97
CA VAL A 361 -4.71 -16.27 -10.33
C VAL A 361 -5.89 -15.75 -11.15
N GLY A 362 -5.73 -15.61 -12.47
CA GLY A 362 -6.83 -15.29 -13.39
C GLY A 362 -7.64 -14.06 -13.02
N ALA A 363 -6.98 -12.98 -12.60
CA ALA A 363 -7.63 -11.76 -12.13
C ALA A 363 -8.45 -11.07 -13.22
N LEU A 364 -9.55 -10.41 -12.83
CA LEU A 364 -10.31 -9.48 -13.66
C LEU A 364 -9.72 -8.08 -13.64
N ALA A 365 -9.07 -7.72 -12.54
CA ALA A 365 -8.32 -6.48 -12.40
C ALA A 365 -6.97 -6.73 -11.74
N THR A 366 -5.91 -6.11 -12.26
CA THR A 366 -4.58 -6.15 -11.64
C THR A 366 -4.12 -4.74 -11.29
N VAL A 367 -3.72 -4.54 -10.03
CA VAL A 367 -3.15 -3.28 -9.55
C VAL A 367 -1.64 -3.43 -9.43
N PHE A 368 -0.89 -2.52 -10.05
CA PHE A 368 0.56 -2.43 -9.97
C PHE A 368 0.92 -1.26 -9.04
N SER A 369 1.35 -1.57 -7.82
CA SER A 369 2.04 -0.55 -7.02
C SER A 369 3.45 -0.42 -7.58
N SER A 370 3.72 0.71 -8.19
CA SER A 370 4.98 1.07 -8.82
C SER A 370 5.18 2.57 -8.69
N GLY A 371 6.39 3.04 -8.95
CA GLY A 371 6.68 4.45 -9.07
C GLY A 371 8.12 4.71 -9.46
N ASP A 372 8.41 5.99 -9.72
CA ASP A 372 9.73 6.42 -10.19
C ASP A 372 10.88 5.90 -9.32
N ALA A 373 11.69 5.01 -9.89
CA ALA A 373 12.99 4.63 -9.37
C ALA A 373 14.00 4.59 -10.52
N ASN A 374 15.14 5.25 -10.35
CA ASN A 374 16.20 5.30 -11.36
C ASN A 374 16.88 3.94 -11.61
N THR A 375 16.59 2.94 -10.78
CA THR A 375 17.24 1.63 -10.81
C THR A 375 16.35 0.51 -11.36
N PHE A 376 15.02 0.70 -11.39
CA PHE A 376 14.08 -0.35 -11.74
C PHE A 376 12.95 0.22 -12.61
N ASP A 377 12.80 -0.27 -13.85
CA ASP A 377 11.73 0.20 -14.75
C ASP A 377 10.47 -0.66 -14.60
N HIS A 378 9.85 -0.63 -13.42
CA HIS A 378 8.60 -1.33 -13.12
C HIS A 378 7.38 -0.41 -13.32
N PRO A 379 6.23 -0.94 -13.79
CA PRO A 379 5.98 -2.31 -14.21
C PRO A 379 6.58 -2.61 -15.59
N ARG A 380 7.11 -3.83 -15.77
CA ARG A 380 7.71 -4.26 -17.05
C ARG A 380 6.62 -4.54 -18.07
N ALA A 381 6.83 -4.11 -19.31
CA ALA A 381 5.85 -4.22 -20.40
C ALA A 381 5.29 -5.62 -20.61
N TRP A 382 6.13 -6.67 -20.48
CA TRP A 382 5.66 -8.04 -20.67
C TRP A 382 4.74 -8.50 -19.53
N VAL A 383 4.91 -8.01 -18.29
CA VAL A 383 4.05 -8.37 -17.14
C VAL A 383 2.69 -7.71 -17.28
N LEU A 384 2.65 -6.45 -17.73
CA LEU A 384 1.40 -5.78 -18.09
C LEU A 384 0.62 -6.58 -19.14
N ALA A 385 1.31 -6.98 -20.22
CA ALA A 385 0.71 -7.85 -21.23
C ALA A 385 0.31 -9.21 -20.64
N GLY A 386 1.13 -9.78 -19.76
CA GLY A 386 0.85 -11.02 -19.04
C GLY A 386 -0.44 -10.95 -18.24
N ALA A 387 -0.66 -9.88 -17.48
CA ALA A 387 -1.89 -9.66 -16.72
C ALA A 387 -3.11 -9.60 -17.65
N ALA A 388 -2.99 -8.88 -18.77
CA ALA A 388 -4.07 -8.78 -19.77
C ALA A 388 -4.43 -10.12 -20.45
N ILE A 389 -3.44 -11.00 -20.71
CA ILE A 389 -3.69 -12.27 -21.42
C ILE A 389 -3.96 -13.46 -20.49
N SER A 390 -3.58 -13.37 -19.21
CA SER A 390 -3.79 -14.42 -18.22
C SER A 390 -5.02 -14.21 -17.36
N GLY A 391 -5.52 -12.96 -17.30
CA GLY A 391 -6.74 -12.60 -16.61
C GLY A 391 -8.00 -13.12 -17.29
N ARG A 392 -9.13 -12.95 -16.59
CA ARG A 392 -10.46 -13.25 -17.14
C ARG A 392 -10.96 -12.06 -17.96
N VAL A 393 -11.48 -12.33 -19.15
CA VAL A 393 -12.16 -11.34 -20.00
C VAL A 393 -13.65 -11.34 -19.69
N VAL A 394 -14.33 -10.24 -19.96
CA VAL A 394 -15.79 -10.12 -19.76
C VAL A 394 -16.50 -10.00 -21.10
N GLU A 395 -17.53 -10.82 -21.32
CA GLU A 395 -18.47 -10.63 -22.43
C GLU A 395 -19.42 -9.47 -22.12
N ASP A 396 -19.20 -8.33 -22.77
CA ASP A 396 -20.14 -7.20 -22.72
C ASP A 396 -21.07 -7.23 -23.94
N PRO A 397 -22.38 -7.49 -23.77
CA PRO A 397 -23.33 -7.56 -24.87
C PRO A 397 -23.54 -6.22 -25.58
N ASN A 398 -23.10 -5.11 -24.98
CA ASN A 398 -23.20 -3.77 -25.55
C ASN A 398 -21.95 -3.36 -26.33
N LEU A 399 -20.86 -4.12 -26.23
CA LEU A 399 -19.62 -3.84 -26.94
C LEU A 399 -19.41 -4.86 -28.06
N PRO A 400 -18.89 -4.43 -29.23
CA PRO A 400 -18.53 -5.35 -30.32
C PRO A 400 -17.26 -6.16 -30.03
N ARG A 401 -16.70 -6.05 -28.81
CA ARG A 401 -15.43 -6.66 -28.39
C ARG A 401 -15.53 -7.09 -26.93
N LEU A 402 -14.75 -8.10 -26.58
CA LEU A 402 -14.52 -8.49 -25.19
C LEU A 402 -13.89 -7.34 -24.41
N ARG A 403 -14.30 -7.18 -23.15
CA ARG A 403 -13.64 -6.27 -22.20
C ARG A 403 -12.45 -7.02 -21.60
N ALA A 404 -11.26 -6.50 -21.86
CA ALA A 404 -10.01 -7.04 -21.33
C ALA A 404 -9.93 -6.86 -19.80
N PRO A 405 -9.09 -7.65 -19.09
CA PRO A 405 -8.80 -7.40 -17.69
C PRO A 405 -8.35 -5.96 -17.45
N LEU A 406 -8.82 -5.37 -16.35
CA LEU A 406 -8.49 -4.00 -15.96
C LEU A 406 -7.06 -3.94 -15.42
N ILE A 407 -6.35 -2.86 -15.73
CA ILE A 407 -4.98 -2.63 -15.26
C ILE A 407 -4.90 -1.24 -14.64
N TYR A 408 -4.48 -1.19 -13.38
CA TYR A 408 -4.22 0.05 -12.66
C TYR A 408 -2.76 0.11 -12.24
N SER A 409 -2.19 1.31 -12.19
CA SER A 409 -0.85 1.55 -11.63
C SER A 409 -0.89 2.79 -10.75
N THR A 410 -0.26 2.73 -9.58
CA THR A 410 -0.15 3.87 -8.66
C THR A 410 0.63 5.02 -9.29
N GLU A 411 1.65 4.72 -10.08
CA GLU A 411 2.43 5.69 -10.85
C GLU A 411 1.61 6.35 -11.96
N VAL A 412 0.83 5.58 -12.71
CA VAL A 412 -0.05 6.15 -13.75
C VAL A 412 -1.21 6.93 -13.13
N ALA A 413 -1.66 6.55 -11.94
CA ALA A 413 -2.67 7.27 -11.17
C ALA A 413 -2.11 8.49 -10.42
N ARG A 414 -0.79 8.74 -10.52
CA ARG A 414 -0.12 9.84 -9.82
C ARG A 414 -0.44 11.18 -10.44
N SER A 415 -0.83 12.15 -9.63
CA SER A 415 -0.88 13.56 -9.98
C SER A 415 0.34 14.29 -9.42
N VAL A 416 0.92 15.17 -10.23
CA VAL A 416 2.05 16.04 -9.87
C VAL A 416 1.63 17.51 -9.82
N ASP A 417 2.23 18.28 -8.91
CA ASP A 417 2.09 19.74 -8.88
C ASP A 417 3.22 20.37 -9.68
N LEU A 418 2.88 21.09 -10.75
CA LEU A 418 3.87 21.75 -11.61
C LEU A 418 3.93 23.25 -11.31
N GLY A 419 5.06 23.68 -10.76
CA GLY A 419 5.37 25.08 -10.48
C GLY A 419 6.23 25.75 -11.54
N LYS A 420 6.18 27.09 -11.59
CA LYS A 420 7.24 27.88 -12.22
C LYS A 420 8.35 28.10 -11.19
N ILE A 421 9.59 28.24 -11.67
CA ILE A 421 10.72 28.65 -10.83
C ILE A 421 10.76 30.18 -10.79
N GLU A 422 10.33 30.78 -9.68
CA GLU A 422 10.23 32.24 -9.51
C GLU A 422 11.42 32.86 -8.76
N GLN A 423 12.19 32.04 -8.04
CA GLN A 423 13.34 32.48 -7.26
C GLN A 423 14.36 31.34 -7.13
N LEU A 424 15.65 31.67 -7.19
CA LEU A 424 16.76 30.79 -6.78
C LEU A 424 17.38 31.36 -5.52
N ARG A 425 17.62 30.49 -4.53
CA ARG A 425 18.25 30.86 -3.25
C ARG A 425 19.53 30.05 -3.08
N GLY A 426 20.65 30.74 -2.89
CA GLY A 426 21.94 30.16 -2.55
C GLY A 426 22.14 30.23 -1.04
N TYR A 427 22.56 29.11 -0.45
CA TYR A 427 22.89 28.96 0.97
C TYR A 427 24.36 28.58 1.10
N GLU A 428 25.04 29.10 2.12
CA GLU A 428 26.47 28.80 2.37
C GLU A 428 26.69 27.36 2.85
N ASP A 429 25.73 26.82 3.61
CA ASP A 429 25.73 25.44 4.08
C ASP A 429 24.38 24.79 3.78
N GLN A 430 24.37 23.57 3.24
CA GLN A 430 23.16 22.78 3.05
C GLN A 430 23.17 21.64 4.07
N GLN A 431 22.22 21.66 5.01
CA GLN A 431 21.95 20.45 5.79
C GLN A 431 21.46 19.35 4.84
N LYS A 432 21.71 18.09 5.24
CA LYS A 432 21.49 16.86 4.45
C LYS A 432 20.05 16.67 3.89
N TYR A 433 19.10 17.50 4.31
CA TYR A 433 17.68 17.46 3.95
C TYR A 433 17.15 18.72 3.26
N GLY A 434 18.03 19.62 2.81
CA GLY A 434 17.63 20.81 2.04
C GLY A 434 16.85 21.87 2.82
N VAL A 435 16.69 21.71 4.14
CA VAL A 435 16.18 22.77 5.02
C VAL A 435 17.36 23.69 5.38
N PRO A 436 17.33 24.97 4.98
CA PRO A 436 18.40 25.89 5.30
C PRO A 436 18.32 26.30 6.76
N SER A 437 19.44 26.24 7.49
CA SER A 437 19.52 26.70 8.88
C SER A 437 19.59 28.22 9.00
N GLU A 438 19.80 28.94 7.90
CA GLU A 438 20.08 30.38 7.86
C GLU A 438 19.41 31.08 6.66
N ASP A 439 19.41 32.42 6.67
CA ASP A 439 18.97 33.25 5.55
C ASP A 439 19.80 32.98 4.28
N PRO A 440 19.20 33.06 3.08
CA PRO A 440 19.91 32.83 1.84
C PRO A 440 20.98 33.92 1.62
N VAL A 441 22.23 33.49 1.45
CA VAL A 441 23.36 34.38 1.15
C VAL A 441 23.21 35.02 -0.24
N GLN A 442 22.47 34.35 -1.14
CA GLN A 442 22.10 34.94 -2.41
C GLN A 442 20.64 34.64 -2.75
N THR A 443 19.94 35.65 -3.26
CA THR A 443 18.62 35.50 -3.87
C THR A 443 18.65 36.05 -5.29
N ILE A 444 18.24 35.23 -6.25
CA ILE A 444 17.99 35.65 -7.63
C ILE A 444 16.49 35.53 -7.89
N SER A 445 15.85 36.63 -8.28
CA SER A 445 14.41 36.71 -8.49
C SER A 445 14.06 37.51 -9.75
N GLY A 446 12.85 37.28 -10.27
CA GLY A 446 12.30 37.96 -11.43
C GLY A 446 12.63 37.29 -12.77
N ASP A 447 11.62 37.14 -13.61
CA ASP A 447 11.65 36.36 -14.86
C ASP A 447 12.82 36.71 -15.78
N ALA A 448 13.08 38.00 -16.01
CA ALA A 448 14.15 38.45 -16.91
C ALA A 448 15.56 38.16 -16.36
N THR A 449 15.71 38.10 -15.04
CA THR A 449 16.98 37.78 -14.37
C THR A 449 17.19 36.27 -14.34
N ILE A 450 16.15 35.50 -13.97
CA ILE A 450 16.18 34.04 -13.93
C ILE A 450 16.36 33.45 -15.34
N ALA A 451 15.79 34.09 -16.37
CA ALA A 451 15.96 33.68 -17.77
C ALA A 451 17.41 33.74 -18.28
N LYS A 452 18.34 34.36 -17.53
CA LYS A 452 19.79 34.32 -17.85
C LYS A 452 20.47 33.04 -17.39
N TRP A 453 19.83 32.31 -16.46
CA TRP A 453 20.33 31.07 -15.92
C TRP A 453 19.76 29.88 -16.70
N ARG A 454 20.50 28.77 -16.69
CA ARG A 454 20.28 27.60 -17.54
C ARG A 454 20.47 26.34 -16.68
N LEU A 455 19.62 25.34 -16.85
CA LEU A 455 19.83 24.03 -16.24
C LEU A 455 20.86 23.26 -17.07
N VAL A 456 21.88 22.71 -16.41
CA VAL A 456 22.91 21.85 -17.02
C VAL A 456 22.83 20.51 -16.32
N PHE A 457 22.61 19.44 -17.09
CA PHE A 457 22.53 18.07 -16.57
C PHE A 457 23.87 17.35 -16.79
N ASP A 458 24.18 16.38 -15.93
CA ASP A 458 25.47 15.66 -15.94
C ASP A 458 25.61 14.63 -17.08
N HIS A 459 24.52 14.33 -17.78
CA HIS A 459 24.46 13.37 -18.88
C HIS A 459 23.61 13.88 -20.06
N ASP A 460 24.22 14.70 -20.96
CA ASP A 460 24.08 14.65 -22.44
C ASP A 460 24.77 15.85 -23.16
N SER A 461 25.08 15.66 -24.46
CA SER A 461 26.02 16.40 -25.35
C SER A 461 25.93 17.95 -25.48
N PRO A 462 27.02 18.63 -25.96
CA PRO A 462 27.37 20.03 -25.68
C PRO A 462 26.80 21.08 -26.66
N ALA A 463 25.49 21.09 -26.91
CA ALA A 463 24.85 22.18 -27.66
C ALA A 463 24.19 23.20 -26.72
N ALA A 464 24.44 24.50 -26.90
CA ALA A 464 23.84 25.55 -26.07
C ALA A 464 22.29 25.59 -26.11
N SER A 465 21.67 24.97 -27.12
CA SER A 465 20.22 24.75 -27.22
C SER A 465 19.69 23.62 -26.34
N ALA A 466 20.55 22.78 -25.78
CA ALA A 466 20.18 21.68 -24.89
C ALA A 466 19.90 22.14 -23.44
N TYR A 467 20.23 23.40 -23.13
CA TYR A 467 20.02 23.98 -21.80
C TYR A 467 18.90 25.02 -21.90
N PRO A 468 17.67 24.71 -21.46
CA PRO A 468 16.59 25.69 -21.47
C PRO A 468 16.81 26.78 -20.40
N PRO A 469 16.33 28.02 -20.63
CA PRO A 469 16.23 29.02 -19.57
C PRO A 469 15.44 28.49 -18.38
N ILE A 470 15.94 28.69 -17.16
CA ILE A 470 15.24 28.26 -15.94
C ILE A 470 13.82 28.83 -15.87
N ALA A 471 13.64 30.09 -16.31
CA ALA A 471 12.33 30.74 -16.34
C ALA A 471 11.29 30.03 -17.24
N GLY A 472 11.73 29.26 -18.23
CA GLY A 472 10.87 28.50 -19.13
C GLY A 472 10.56 27.07 -18.66
N VAL A 473 11.22 26.60 -17.59
CA VAL A 473 11.08 25.24 -17.08
C VAL A 473 9.97 25.20 -16.02
N ARG A 474 9.11 24.19 -16.12
CA ARG A 474 8.21 23.80 -15.03
C ARG A 474 8.96 22.82 -14.13
N ALA A 475 8.97 23.06 -12.83
CA ALA A 475 9.48 22.11 -11.86
C ALA A 475 8.31 21.33 -11.26
N VAL A 476 8.49 20.03 -11.07
CA VAL A 476 7.61 19.26 -10.18
C VAL A 476 7.87 19.79 -8.76
N ARG A 477 6.89 20.50 -8.20
CA ARG A 477 6.92 21.01 -6.81
C ARG A 477 6.71 19.90 -5.79
N GLY A 478 6.07 18.82 -6.21
CA GLY A 478 5.85 17.63 -5.42
C GLY A 478 4.85 16.69 -6.07
N VAL A 479 4.79 15.47 -5.56
CA VAL A 479 3.71 14.54 -5.88
C VAL A 479 2.48 14.92 -5.05
N VAL A 480 1.38 15.17 -5.74
CA VAL A 480 0.11 15.55 -5.11
C VAL A 480 -0.51 14.30 -4.50
N TYR A 481 -0.62 13.23 -5.29
CA TYR A 481 -1.35 12.02 -4.91
C TYR A 481 -1.18 10.91 -5.95
N GLY A 482 -0.90 9.68 -5.56
CA GLY A 482 -1.12 8.50 -6.38
C GLY A 482 -1.84 7.45 -5.53
N LEU A 483 -3.01 7.02 -5.97
CA LEU A 483 -3.84 6.08 -5.21
C LEU A 483 -4.80 5.37 -6.15
N VAL A 484 -4.83 4.04 -6.04
CA VAL A 484 -5.90 3.22 -6.62
C VAL A 484 -6.80 2.81 -5.48
N ASN A 485 -8.05 3.26 -5.51
CA ASN A 485 -9.06 2.92 -4.51
C ASN A 485 -9.88 1.77 -5.08
N VAL A 486 -9.95 0.66 -4.36
CA VAL A 486 -10.79 -0.47 -4.70
C VAL A 486 -11.81 -0.66 -3.58
N ARG A 487 -13.09 -0.68 -3.91
CA ARG A 487 -14.17 -0.75 -2.91
C ARG A 487 -15.22 -1.75 -3.32
N THR A 488 -15.77 -2.49 -2.36
CA THR A 488 -16.77 -3.52 -2.64
C THR A 488 -17.73 -3.72 -1.47
N ASP A 489 -18.97 -4.07 -1.81
CA ASP A 489 -20.00 -4.58 -0.89
C ASP A 489 -20.02 -6.11 -0.83
N GLY A 490 -19.11 -6.79 -1.54
CA GLY A 490 -19.07 -8.24 -1.67
C GLY A 490 -19.77 -8.77 -2.93
N GLU A 491 -20.41 -7.91 -3.73
CA GLU A 491 -21.02 -8.30 -5.00
C GLU A 491 -20.41 -7.52 -6.17
N ARG A 492 -20.34 -6.20 -6.07
CA ARG A 492 -19.75 -5.32 -7.09
C ARG A 492 -18.44 -4.71 -6.62
N VAL A 493 -17.59 -4.29 -7.55
CA VAL A 493 -16.26 -3.71 -7.25
C VAL A 493 -16.08 -2.39 -7.98
N LEU A 494 -15.91 -1.30 -7.24
CA LEU A 494 -15.56 0.02 -7.77
C LEU A 494 -14.04 0.22 -7.70
N PHE A 495 -13.46 0.64 -8.82
CA PHE A 495 -12.11 1.18 -8.91
C PHE A 495 -12.18 2.68 -9.09
N ALA A 496 -11.44 3.45 -8.31
CA ALA A 496 -11.40 4.91 -8.43
C ALA A 496 -9.97 5.46 -8.33
N VAL A 497 -9.60 6.25 -9.34
CA VAL A 497 -8.33 6.99 -9.41
C VAL A 497 -8.61 8.48 -9.59
N ARG A 498 -7.74 9.34 -9.07
CA ARG A 498 -7.95 10.79 -9.15
C ARG A 498 -7.51 11.31 -10.52
N ASN A 499 -8.35 12.11 -11.15
CA ASN A 499 -8.02 12.79 -12.40
C ASN A 499 -7.14 14.01 -12.14
N GLU A 500 -5.98 14.07 -12.78
CA GLU A 500 -5.00 15.15 -12.62
C GLU A 500 -5.52 16.53 -13.02
N GLY A 501 -6.34 16.61 -14.08
CA GLY A 501 -6.71 17.89 -14.68
C GLY A 501 -7.77 18.66 -13.88
N ASN A 502 -8.80 17.96 -13.41
CA ASN A 502 -9.96 18.58 -12.76
C ASN A 502 -10.18 18.14 -11.31
N LYS A 503 -9.27 17.29 -10.76
CA LYS A 503 -9.33 16.74 -9.41
C LYS A 503 -10.59 15.89 -9.11
N SER A 504 -11.38 15.55 -10.13
CA SER A 504 -12.47 14.58 -10.03
C SER A 504 -11.94 13.15 -9.91
N TRP A 505 -12.81 12.17 -9.79
CA TRP A 505 -12.45 10.76 -9.79
C TRP A 505 -12.87 10.12 -11.09
N ALA A 506 -11.93 9.42 -11.73
CA ALA A 506 -12.24 8.48 -12.79
C ALA A 506 -12.54 7.13 -12.12
N GLY A 507 -13.78 6.67 -12.28
CA GLY A 507 -14.27 5.43 -11.68
C GLY A 507 -14.64 4.41 -12.75
N GLU A 508 -14.40 3.14 -12.45
CA GLU A 508 -14.90 2.01 -13.23
C GLU A 508 -15.47 0.98 -12.25
N THR A 509 -16.70 0.57 -12.48
CA THR A 509 -17.40 -0.41 -11.64
C THR A 509 -17.50 -1.73 -12.40
N LEU A 510 -17.14 -2.83 -11.74
CA LEU A 510 -17.49 -4.18 -12.16
C LEU A 510 -18.76 -4.57 -11.42
N GLU A 511 -19.84 -4.77 -12.17
CA GLU A 511 -21.13 -5.17 -11.63
C GLU A 511 -21.22 -6.70 -11.48
N PRO A 512 -22.16 -7.25 -10.69
CA PRO A 512 -22.27 -8.70 -10.48
C PRO A 512 -22.36 -9.50 -11.79
N ASP A 513 -23.06 -8.96 -12.79
CA ASP A 513 -23.16 -9.51 -14.15
C ASP A 513 -21.80 -9.62 -14.87
N ASP A 514 -20.88 -8.67 -14.65
CA ASP A 514 -19.54 -8.71 -15.26
C ASP A 514 -18.78 -9.95 -14.77
N PHE A 515 -18.88 -10.27 -13.48
CA PHE A 515 -18.22 -11.45 -12.89
C PHE A 515 -18.84 -12.77 -13.36
N GLN A 516 -20.15 -12.80 -13.59
CA GLN A 516 -20.83 -13.99 -14.12
C GLN A 516 -20.45 -14.26 -15.58
N ARG A 517 -20.20 -13.21 -16.36
CA ARG A 517 -19.75 -13.28 -17.76
C ARG A 517 -18.23 -13.34 -17.91
N ALA A 518 -17.51 -13.33 -16.80
CA ALA A 518 -16.06 -13.40 -16.81
C ALA A 518 -15.58 -14.84 -17.08
N TYR A 519 -14.72 -15.00 -18.09
CA TYR A 519 -14.15 -16.30 -18.42
C TYR A 519 -12.69 -16.17 -18.88
N ARG A 520 -11.95 -17.28 -18.87
CA ARG A 520 -10.58 -17.32 -19.39
C ARG A 520 -10.63 -17.60 -20.89
N LEU A 521 -9.92 -16.82 -21.68
CA LEU A 521 -9.73 -17.12 -23.09
C LEU A 521 -9.07 -18.49 -23.25
N VAL A 522 -9.74 -19.38 -23.96
CA VAL A 522 -9.19 -20.65 -24.43
C VAL A 522 -8.84 -20.54 -25.91
N ARG A 523 -7.99 -21.45 -26.40
CA ARG A 523 -7.50 -21.39 -27.79
C ARG A 523 -8.63 -21.37 -28.83
N SER A 524 -9.74 -22.06 -28.54
CA SER A 524 -10.93 -22.08 -29.42
C SER A 524 -11.64 -20.74 -29.55
N ASP A 525 -11.37 -19.77 -28.66
CA ASP A 525 -12.00 -18.43 -28.73
C ASP A 525 -11.23 -17.49 -29.67
N LEU A 526 -10.02 -17.88 -30.09
CA LEU A 526 -9.15 -17.12 -31.00
C LEU A 526 -9.22 -17.62 -32.45
N ASP A 527 -9.79 -18.81 -32.66
CA ASP A 527 -10.03 -19.44 -33.96
C ASP A 527 -11.42 -19.04 -34.50
#